data_AF-A0A4Q3BUG4-F1
#
_entry.id   AF-A0A4Q3BUG4-F1
#
_cell.length_a   1.000
_cell.length_b   1.000
_cell.length_c   1.000
_cell.angle_alpha   90.00
_cell.angle_beta   90.00
_cell.angle_gamma   90.00
#
_symmetry.space_group_name_H-M   'P 1'
#
loop_
_entity.id
_entity.type
_entity.pdbx_description
1 polymer ?
#
loop_
_entity_poly.entity_id
_entity_poly.type
_entity_poly.pdbx_seq_one_letter_code
_entity_poly.pdbx_strand_id
1 'polypeptide(L)'
;MKLSDSELLKIIEELRTFTASERKKKSSLTVDVFFVNAIEIACNLSELGLLNNRQIKKEEEYWFEGSYHMNFWEPEIENSLYSPLSAEIRSRNWFRK
;
A
#
# COMPACT_ATOMS: atom_id res chain seq x y z
N MET A 1 -0.69 14.08 -11.15
CA MET A 1 -1.47 14.99 -10.28
C MET A 1 -1.04 14.67 -8.85
N LYS A 2 -0.72 15.66 -8.00
CA LYS A 2 -0.35 15.37 -6.60
C LYS A 2 -1.63 15.13 -5.80
N LEU A 3 -1.71 14.01 -5.11
CA LEU A 3 -2.82 13.74 -4.18
C LEU A 3 -2.59 14.56 -2.91
N SER A 4 -3.66 15.08 -2.33
CA SER A 4 -3.67 15.68 -1.00
C SER A 4 -3.55 14.60 0.09
N ASP A 5 -3.23 15.01 1.31
CA ASP A 5 -3.11 14.10 2.45
C ASP A 5 -4.44 13.40 2.76
N SER A 6 -5.57 14.10 2.62
CA SER A 6 -6.90 13.51 2.81
C SER A 6 -7.24 12.47 1.74
N GLU A 7 -6.81 12.69 0.49
CA GLU A 7 -7.01 11.70 -0.58
C GLU A 7 -6.16 10.45 -0.33
N LEU A 8 -4.92 10.61 0.15
CA LEU A 8 -4.07 9.48 0.51
C LEU A 8 -4.62 8.68 1.69
N LEU A 9 -5.12 9.35 2.72
CA LEU A 9 -5.77 8.69 3.86
C LEU A 9 -7.01 7.89 3.41
N LYS A 10 -7.78 8.42 2.46
CA LYS A 10 -8.92 7.71 1.88
C LYS A 10 -8.48 6.45 1.12
N ILE A 11 -7.42 6.53 0.31
CA ILE A 11 -6.84 5.36 -0.38
C ILE A 11 -6.39 4.31 0.65
N ILE A 12 -5.73 4.72 1.73
CA ILE A 12 -5.30 3.83 2.81
C ILE A 12 -6.51 3.13 3.46
N GLU A 13 -7.59 3.86 3.73
CA GLU A 13 -8.83 3.30 4.29
C GLU A 13 -9.50 2.28 3.36
N GLU A 14 -9.57 2.58 2.07
CA GLU A 14 -10.13 1.67 1.06
C GLU A 14 -9.29 0.39 0.92
N LEU A 15 -7.95 0.51 0.90
CA LEU A 15 -7.05 -0.64 0.90
C LEU A 15 -7.18 -1.49 2.18
N ARG A 16 -7.33 -0.88 3.35
CA ARG A 16 -7.57 -1.62 4.61
C ARG A 16 -8.91 -2.34 4.61
N THR A 17 -9.93 -1.74 4.00
CA THR A 17 -11.24 -2.39 3.84
C THR A 17 -11.12 -3.61 2.93
N PHE A 18 -10.39 -3.48 1.82
CA PHE A 18 -10.07 -4.57 0.92
C PHE A 18 -9.32 -5.70 1.64
N THR A 19 -8.21 -5.40 2.34
CA THR A 19 -7.42 -6.44 3.05
C THR A 19 -8.23 -7.14 4.13
N ALA A 20 -9.07 -6.42 4.87
CA ALA A 20 -9.97 -7.01 5.87
C ALA A 20 -11.03 -7.93 5.25
N SER A 21 -11.51 -7.60 4.04
CA SER A 21 -12.42 -8.45 3.26
C SER A 21 -11.72 -9.73 2.79
N GLU A 22 -10.51 -9.59 2.20
CA GLU A 22 -9.72 -10.72 1.73
C GLU A 22 -9.36 -11.70 2.87
N ARG A 23 -9.02 -11.18 4.06
CA ARG A 23 -8.75 -12.03 5.25
C ARG A 23 -9.96 -12.87 5.67
N LYS A 24 -11.19 -12.41 5.40
CA LYS A 24 -12.43 -13.13 5.73
C LYS A 24 -12.77 -14.17 4.66
N LYS A 25 -12.37 -13.95 3.41
CA LYS A 25 -12.45 -14.98 2.37
C LYS A 25 -11.51 -16.10 2.80
N LYS A 26 -12.02 -17.34 2.93
CA LYS A 26 -11.19 -18.52 3.20
C LYS A 26 -10.31 -18.82 1.98
N SER A 27 -9.35 -17.97 1.66
CA SER A 27 -8.36 -18.29 0.63
C SER A 27 -7.30 -19.22 1.23
N SER A 28 -7.08 -20.35 0.56
CA SER A 28 -6.23 -21.45 0.99
C SER A 28 -4.78 -21.34 0.50
N LEU A 29 -4.39 -20.23 -0.14
CA LEU A 29 -3.06 -20.06 -0.72
C LEU A 29 -2.21 -19.12 0.13
N THR A 30 -1.05 -19.61 0.57
CA THR A 30 -0.03 -18.85 1.33
C THR A 30 0.38 -17.54 0.66
N VAL A 31 0.32 -17.54 -0.67
CA VAL A 31 0.63 -16.40 -1.54
C VAL A 31 -0.33 -15.21 -1.27
N ASP A 32 -1.61 -15.48 -0.99
CA ASP A 32 -2.61 -14.42 -0.77
C ASP A 32 -2.42 -13.74 0.58
N VAL A 33 -2.07 -14.52 1.59
CA VAL A 33 -1.77 -14.00 2.93
C VAL A 33 -0.56 -13.07 2.89
N PHE A 34 0.47 -13.42 2.12
CA PHE A 34 1.64 -12.56 1.95
C PHE A 34 1.27 -11.22 1.31
N PHE A 35 0.44 -11.22 0.27
CA PHE A 35 0.06 -9.98 -0.41
C PHE A 35 -0.81 -9.06 0.43
N VAL A 36 -1.82 -9.63 1.10
CA VAL A 36 -2.67 -8.90 2.04
C VAL A 36 -1.81 -8.22 3.11
N ASN A 37 -0.80 -8.92 3.64
CA ASN A 37 0.14 -8.33 4.59
C ASN A 37 1.00 -7.23 3.97
N ALA A 38 1.49 -7.40 2.74
CA ALA A 38 2.31 -6.40 2.06
C ALA A 38 1.55 -5.08 1.85
N ILE A 39 0.27 -5.15 1.44
CA ILE A 39 -0.61 -3.97 1.32
C ILE A 39 -0.77 -3.29 2.68
N GLU A 40 -1.03 -4.04 3.75
CA GLU A 40 -1.17 -3.45 5.08
C GLU A 40 0.12 -2.78 5.59
N ILE A 41 1.28 -3.38 5.31
CA ILE A 41 2.57 -2.78 5.67
C ILE A 41 2.75 -1.46 4.90
N ALA A 42 2.50 -1.43 3.60
CA ALA A 42 2.58 -0.21 2.79
C ALA A 42 1.63 0.88 3.31
N CYS A 43 0.39 0.52 3.66
CA CYS A 43 -0.59 1.42 4.27
C CYS A 43 -0.09 2.00 5.61
N ASN A 44 0.41 1.15 6.52
CA ASN A 44 0.92 1.59 7.82
C ASN A 44 2.13 2.53 7.67
N LEU A 45 3.07 2.20 6.78
CA LEU A 45 4.24 3.05 6.52
C LEU A 45 3.84 4.40 5.93
N SER A 46 2.85 4.41 5.03
CA SER A 46 2.31 5.64 4.43
C SER A 46 1.62 6.51 5.47
N GLU A 47 0.80 5.91 6.33
CA GLU A 47 0.09 6.61 7.41
C GLU A 47 1.05 7.21 8.44
N LEU A 48 2.09 6.47 8.85
CA LEU A 48 3.13 7.02 9.73
C LEU A 48 3.87 8.20 9.08
N GLY A 49 4.06 8.18 7.76
CA GLY A 49 4.60 9.30 7.00
C GLY A 49 3.69 10.53 7.05
N LEU A 50 2.39 10.33 6.81
CA LEU A 50 1.37 11.39 6.82
C LEU A 50 1.14 12.00 8.20
N LEU A 51 0.95 11.16 9.22
CA LEU A 51 0.49 11.59 10.54
C LEU A 51 1.63 11.91 11.49
N ASN A 52 2.78 11.25 11.32
CA ASN A 52 3.90 11.35 12.26
C ASN A 52 5.19 11.88 11.63
N ASN A 53 5.16 12.29 10.35
CA ASN A 53 6.34 12.69 9.60
C ASN A 53 7.48 11.65 9.66
N ARG A 54 7.13 10.36 9.81
CA ARG A 54 8.10 9.28 9.84
C ARG A 54 8.60 9.04 8.41
N GLN A 55 9.90 9.15 8.21
CA GLN A 55 10.51 8.77 6.94
C GLN A 55 10.52 7.24 6.77
N ILE A 56 10.26 6.79 5.55
CA ILE A 56 10.36 5.39 5.13
C ILE A 56 11.84 5.09 4.90
N LYS A 57 12.32 3.98 5.46
CA LYS A 57 13.70 3.56 5.26
C LYS A 57 13.86 2.98 3.85
N LYS A 58 15.09 3.01 3.32
CA LYS A 58 15.41 2.35 2.04
C LYS A 58 15.10 0.85 2.05
N GLU A 59 15.34 0.18 3.17
CA GLU A 59 14.97 -1.22 3.37
C GLU A 59 13.46 -1.46 3.41
N GLU A 60 12.63 -0.43 3.49
CA GLU A 60 11.16 -0.55 3.49
C GLU A 60 10.57 -0.22 2.09
N GLU A 61 11.40 0.24 1.14
CA GLU A 61 10.95 0.64 -0.20
C GLU A 61 10.36 -0.52 -1.01
N TYR A 62 10.85 -1.75 -0.79
CA TYR A 62 10.36 -2.94 -1.49
C TYR A 62 8.86 -3.21 -1.23
N TRP A 63 8.31 -2.70 -0.13
CA TRP A 63 6.86 -2.76 0.15
C TRP A 63 6.01 -1.89 -0.77
N PHE A 64 6.63 -1.05 -1.60
CA PHE A 64 6.00 -0.15 -2.58
C PHE A 64 6.47 -0.42 -4.02
N GLU A 65 7.30 -1.44 -4.23
CA GLU A 65 7.86 -1.76 -5.55
C GLU A 65 6.94 -2.58 -6.44
N GLY A 66 5.82 -3.08 -5.91
CA GLY A 66 4.93 -3.92 -6.71
C GLY A 66 5.70 -5.15 -7.20
N SER A 67 6.03 -6.09 -6.30
CA SER A 67 6.78 -7.29 -6.70
C SER A 67 6.12 -7.93 -7.91
N TYR A 68 6.90 -8.48 -8.85
CA TYR A 68 6.44 -9.31 -9.99
C TYR A 68 5.47 -10.45 -9.60
N HIS A 69 5.26 -10.70 -8.31
CA HIS A 69 4.27 -11.61 -7.77
C HIS A 69 2.86 -10.99 -7.62
N MET A 70 2.71 -9.66 -7.68
CA MET A 70 1.43 -8.96 -7.67
C MET A 70 0.77 -9.03 -9.05
N ASN A 71 0.41 -10.23 -9.50
CA ASN A 71 -0.78 -10.33 -10.34
C ASN A 71 -1.96 -10.05 -9.40
N PHE A 72 -2.33 -8.77 -9.25
CA PHE A 72 -3.44 -8.42 -8.40
C PHE A 72 -4.69 -9.20 -8.83
N TRP A 73 -5.36 -9.77 -7.84
CA TRP A 73 -6.62 -10.48 -8.04
C TRP A 73 -7.68 -9.54 -8.64
N GLU A 74 -7.58 -8.26 -8.30
CA GLU A 74 -8.48 -7.19 -8.72
C GLU A 74 -7.65 -6.03 -9.29
N PRO A 75 -7.52 -5.93 -10.64
CA PRO A 75 -6.77 -4.85 -11.30
C PRO A 75 -7.24 -3.45 -10.92
N GLU A 76 -8.49 -3.32 -10.49
CA GLU A 76 -9.05 -2.05 -10.00
C GLU A 76 -8.38 -1.60 -8.70
N ILE A 77 -8.12 -2.52 -7.76
CA ILE A 77 -7.41 -2.21 -6.50
C ILE A 77 -5.98 -1.79 -6.79
N GLU A 78 -5.31 -2.47 -7.73
CA GLU A 78 -3.95 -2.12 -8.14
C GLU A 78 -3.88 -0.71 -8.77
N ASN A 79 -4.70 -0.47 -9.79
CA ASN A 79 -4.60 0.72 -10.62
C ASN A 79 -5.19 1.96 -9.96
N SER A 80 -6.26 1.80 -9.17
CA SER A 80 -6.99 2.93 -8.58
C SER A 80 -6.53 3.26 -7.16
N LEU A 81 -5.92 2.32 -6.44
CA LEU A 81 -5.55 2.51 -5.03
C LEU A 81 -4.05 2.31 -4.77
N TYR A 82 -3.54 1.10 -4.97
CA TYR A 82 -2.19 0.75 -4.54
C TYR A 82 -1.09 1.45 -5.37
N SER A 83 -1.24 1.52 -6.69
CA SER A 83 -0.29 2.21 -7.57
C SER A 83 -0.29 3.72 -7.35
N PRO A 84 -1.45 4.41 -7.24
CA PRO A 84 -1.50 5.81 -6.86
C PRO A 84 -0.85 6.12 -5.51
N LEU A 85 -1.10 5.28 -4.49
CA LEU A 85 -0.43 5.38 -3.19
C LEU A 85 1.09 5.31 -3.38
N SER A 86 1.59 4.22 -3.97
CA SER A 86 3.03 3.98 -4.16
C SER A 86 3.72 5.09 -4.97
N ALA A 87 3.07 5.59 -6.02
CA ALA A 87 3.58 6.69 -6.84
C ALA A 87 3.72 7.99 -6.03
N GLU A 88 2.75 8.30 -5.17
CA GLU A 88 2.76 9.51 -4.37
C GLU A 88 3.78 9.43 -3.21
N ILE A 89 3.95 8.26 -2.59
CA ILE A 89 5.01 8.04 -1.59
C ILE A 89 6.40 8.30 -2.20
N ARG A 90 6.63 7.83 -3.44
CA ARG A 90 7.85 8.10 -4.22
C ARG A 90 7.99 9.57 -4.60
N SER A 91 6.92 10.19 -5.08
CA SER A 91 6.95 11.60 -5.49
C SER A 91 7.27 12.55 -4.33
N ARG A 92 6.85 12.19 -3.11
CA ARG A 92 7.03 12.98 -1.88
C ARG A 92 8.40 12.81 -1.21
N ASN A 93 9.28 11.95 -1.74
CA ASN A 93 10.60 11.69 -1.15
C ASN A 93 10.55 11.34 0.35
N TRP A 94 9.56 10.57 0.77
CA TRP A 94 9.53 10.04 2.15
C TRP A 94 10.63 9.01 2.41
N PHE A 95 11.33 8.56 1.37
CA PHE A 95 12.49 7.70 1.45
C PHE A 95 13.72 8.46 1.97
N ARG A 96 14.31 7.98 3.07
CA ARG A 96 15.67 8.40 3.47
C ARG A 96 16.65 8.09 2.34
N LYS A 97 17.52 9.06 2.02
CA LYS A 97 18.71 8.82 1.19
C LYS A 97 19.73 7.96 1.92
#